data_AF-A0A2V6MWL9-F1
#
_entry.id   AF-A0A2V6MWL9-F1
#
_cell.length_a   1.000
_cell.length_b   1.000
_cell.length_c   1.000
_cell.angle_alpha   90.00
_cell.angle_beta   90.00
_cell.angle_gamma   90.00
#
_symmetry.space_group_name_H-M   'P 1'
#
loop_
_entity.id
_entity.type
_entity.pdbx_description
1 polymer ?
#
loop_
_entity_poly.entity_id
_entity_poly.type
_entity_poly.pdbx_seq_one_letter_code
_entity_poly.pdbx_strand_id
1 'polypeptide(L)'
;MPHKNEALIFLHIPKTGGSTIYKVLERQYSRAQTLRLESPEIARFKMLPAAQRGRYRLIQGHLYFGLHRFIPRASIYITFLRRPIERVLSFYYYARSTPDHYLYSQLVTERLDLKTLLARELTSELCNGQTRQLAGDEWEDPQRVVS
;
A
#
# COMPACT_ATOMS: atom_id res chain seq x y z
N MET A 1 20.25 -2.42 9.08
CA MET A 1 19.34 -1.54 9.83
C MET A 1 19.61 -0.12 9.38
N PRO A 2 18.59 0.72 9.11
CA PRO A 2 18.80 2.13 8.76
C PRO A 2 19.64 2.84 9.83
N HIS A 3 20.48 3.78 9.42
CA HIS A 3 21.24 4.62 10.35
C HIS A 3 20.29 5.35 11.31
N LYS A 4 20.79 5.77 12.48
CA LYS A 4 20.00 6.40 13.56
C LYS A 4 19.16 7.60 13.11
N ASN A 5 19.46 8.20 11.95
CA ASN A 5 18.79 9.39 11.42
C ASN A 5 17.94 9.15 10.15
N GLU A 6 17.84 7.92 9.64
CA GLU A 6 17.06 7.61 8.43
C GLU A 6 15.62 7.22 8.77
N ALA A 7 14.70 7.49 7.83
CA ALA A 7 13.35 6.94 7.82
C ALA A 7 13.32 5.64 7.02
N LEU A 8 12.63 4.63 7.52
CA LEU A 8 12.27 3.44 6.77
C LEU A 8 10.85 3.61 6.22
N ILE A 9 10.69 3.48 4.91
CA ILE A 9 9.40 3.51 4.23
C ILE A 9 9.10 2.10 3.71
N PHE A 10 8.13 1.44 4.30
CA PHE A 10 7.64 0.16 3.83
C PHE A 10 6.48 0.37 2.84
N LEU A 11 6.75 0.17 1.56
CA LEU A 11 5.72 0.13 0.52
C LEU A 11 5.00 -1.22 0.62
N HIS A 12 3.86 -1.23 1.30
CA HIS A 12 3.04 -2.42 1.40
C HIS A 12 2.25 -2.61 0.11
N ILE A 13 2.71 -3.55 -0.71
CA ILE A 13 1.96 -4.00 -1.89
C ILE A 13 0.95 -5.06 -1.42
N PRO A 14 -0.36 -4.91 -1.71
CA PRO A 14 -1.35 -5.91 -1.35
C PRO A 14 -1.01 -7.31 -1.88
N LYS A 15 -1.27 -8.31 -1.03
CA LYS A 15 -1.15 -9.75 -1.34
C LYS A 15 0.28 -10.25 -1.60
N THR A 16 1.29 -9.56 -1.07
CA THR A 16 2.71 -9.97 -1.11
C THR A 16 3.26 -10.47 0.25
N GLY A 17 2.37 -10.71 1.23
CA GLY A 17 2.76 -11.18 2.57
C GLY A 17 3.13 -10.06 3.55
N GLY A 18 2.85 -8.80 3.21
CA GLY A 18 3.28 -7.67 4.02
C GLY A 18 2.64 -7.53 5.40
N SER A 19 1.50 -8.16 5.69
CA SER A 19 0.90 -8.21 7.04
C SER A 19 1.85 -8.77 8.10
N THR A 20 2.69 -9.75 7.74
CA THR A 20 3.72 -10.28 8.64
C THR A 20 4.82 -9.26 8.86
N ILE A 21 5.24 -8.56 7.81
CA ILE A 21 6.30 -7.55 7.85
C ILE A 21 5.89 -6.35 8.70
N TYR A 22 4.63 -5.90 8.62
CA TYR A 22 4.09 -4.88 9.55
C TYR A 22 4.41 -5.22 10.99
N LYS A 23 4.06 -6.43 11.43
CA LYS A 23 4.26 -6.88 12.82
C LYS A 23 5.74 -6.95 13.19
N VAL A 24 6.60 -7.33 12.25
CA VAL A 24 8.05 -7.36 12.48
C VAL A 24 8.58 -5.95 12.67
N LEU A 25 8.23 -5.02 11.78
CA LEU A 25 8.69 -3.63 11.82
C LEU A 25 8.15 -2.89 13.04
N GLU A 26 6.88 -3.07 13.40
CA GLU A 26 6.27 -2.46 14.59
C GLU A 26 6.93 -2.90 15.91
N ARG A 27 7.65 -4.02 15.93
CA ARG A 27 8.46 -4.44 17.09
C ARG A 27 9.83 -3.75 17.13
N GLN A 28 10.31 -3.21 16.02
CA GLN A 28 11.62 -2.56 15.92
C GLN A 28 11.55 -1.04 16.15
N TYR A 29 10.36 -0.45 16.07
CA TYR A 29 10.14 1.00 16.21
C TYR A 29 9.10 1.28 17.27
N SER A 30 9.27 2.37 18.02
CA SER A 30 8.24 2.78 18.98
C SER A 30 6.99 3.29 18.26
N ARG A 31 5.83 3.22 18.93
CA ARG A 31 4.57 3.75 18.40
C ARG A 31 4.66 5.24 18.05
N ALA A 32 5.41 6.03 18.82
CA ALA A 32 5.62 7.46 18.57
C ALA A 32 6.45 7.74 17.30
N GLN A 33 7.27 6.77 16.87
CA GLN A 33 8.10 6.85 15.67
C GLN A 33 7.45 6.19 14.44
N THR A 34 6.30 5.54 14.61
CA THR A 34 5.63 4.76 13.57
C THR A 34 4.41 5.49 13.04
N LEU A 35 4.29 5.54 11.72
CA LEU A 35 3.13 6.07 11.02
C LEU A 35 2.60 5.03 10.03
N ARG A 36 1.32 4.67 10.16
CA ARG A 36 0.59 3.96 9.12
C ARG A 36 -0.13 4.99 8.26
N LEU A 37 0.12 4.98 6.95
CA LEU A 37 -0.52 5.88 6.00
C LEU A 37 -1.30 5.08 4.97
N GLU A 38 -2.57 5.41 4.83
CA GLU A 38 -3.43 4.89 3.78
C GLU A 38 -4.09 6.10 3.09
N SER A 39 -4.84 5.84 2.02
CA SER A 39 -5.64 6.91 1.42
C SER A 39 -6.89 7.08 2.30
N PRO A 40 -7.34 8.30 2.62
CA PRO A 40 -6.89 9.60 2.11
C PRO A 40 -5.83 10.32 2.97
N GLU A 41 -5.34 9.73 4.06
CA GLU A 41 -4.42 10.37 5.02
C GLU A 41 -3.10 10.82 4.40
N ILE A 42 -2.66 10.18 3.31
CA ILE A 42 -1.46 10.56 2.56
C ILE A 42 -1.51 12.05 2.15
N ALA A 43 -2.65 12.55 1.66
CA ALA A 43 -2.79 13.94 1.25
C ALA A 43 -2.61 14.89 2.46
N ARG A 44 -3.26 14.57 3.58
CA ARG A 44 -3.14 15.32 4.83
C ARG A 44 -1.71 15.31 5.35
N PHE A 45 -1.01 14.18 5.28
CA PHE A 45 0.38 14.06 5.70
C PHE A 45 1.31 14.98 4.89
N LYS A 46 1.13 15.05 3.56
CA LYS A 46 1.93 15.91 2.68
C LYS A 46 1.85 17.39 3.07
N MET A 47 0.72 17.82 3.62
CA MET A 47 0.46 19.19 4.07
C MET A 47 0.98 19.51 5.49
N LEU A 48 1.45 18.52 6.25
CA LEU A 48 1.94 18.79 7.61
C LEU A 48 3.27 19.58 7.58
N PRO A 49 3.53 20.43 8.60
CA PRO A 49 4.82 21.09 8.74
C PRO A 49 5.98 20.09 8.74
N ALA A 50 7.13 20.47 8.17
CA ALA A 50 8.30 19.58 8.08
C ALA A 50 8.69 18.98 9.43
N ALA A 51 8.73 19.78 10.50
CA ALA A 51 9.02 19.30 11.86
C ALA A 51 8.06 18.16 12.31
N GLN A 52 6.79 18.25 11.94
CA GLN A 52 5.80 17.23 12.25
C GLN A 52 5.97 15.95 11.42
N ARG A 53 6.32 16.06 10.13
CA ARG A 53 6.62 14.91 9.26
C ARG A 53 7.91 14.22 9.69
N GLY A 54 8.90 15.01 10.10
CA GLY A 54 10.19 14.56 10.60
C GLY A 54 10.13 13.81 11.93
N ARG A 55 8.98 13.65 12.60
CA ARG A 55 8.94 12.83 13.83
C ARG A 55 9.02 11.32 13.53
N TYR A 56 8.58 10.90 12.34
CA TYR A 56 8.41 9.48 12.02
C TYR A 56 9.69 8.86 11.46
N ARG A 57 10.02 7.66 11.95
CA ARG A 57 11.18 6.86 11.51
C ARG A 57 10.75 5.57 10.81
N LEU A 58 9.53 5.12 11.02
CA LEU A 58 8.88 4.06 10.25
C LEU A 58 7.60 4.63 9.65
N ILE A 59 7.51 4.60 8.33
CA ILE A 59 6.30 4.92 7.58
C ILE A 59 5.93 3.68 6.78
N GLN A 60 4.68 3.25 6.87
CA GLN A 60 4.24 2.00 6.25
C GLN A 60 2.79 2.12 5.77
N GLY A 61 2.44 1.47 4.67
CA GLY A 61 1.12 1.65 4.08
C GLY A 61 1.01 1.20 2.63
N HIS A 62 -0.21 1.23 2.08
CA HIS A 62 -0.47 1.11 0.65
C HIS A 62 -0.03 2.40 -0.08
N LEU A 63 1.28 2.55 -0.20
CA LEU A 63 1.97 3.75 -0.66
C LEU A 63 2.56 3.55 -2.05
N TYR A 64 2.75 4.66 -2.75
CA TYR A 64 3.51 4.72 -3.98
C TYR A 64 4.92 5.24 -3.68
N PHE A 65 5.89 4.83 -4.50
CA PHE A 65 7.24 5.38 -4.42
C PHE A 65 7.21 6.91 -4.60
N GLY A 66 8.04 7.64 -3.84
CA GLY A 66 8.11 9.11 -3.91
C GLY A 66 7.77 9.84 -2.61
N LEU A 67 7.16 9.17 -1.63
CA LEU A 67 6.82 9.78 -0.33
C LEU A 67 8.01 10.44 0.41
N HIS A 68 9.23 9.97 0.19
CA HIS A 68 10.47 10.53 0.75
C HIS A 68 10.66 12.03 0.46
N ARG A 69 10.09 12.53 -0.65
CA ARG A 69 10.09 13.98 -0.99
C ARG A 69 9.41 14.82 0.09
N PHE A 70 8.56 14.21 0.91
CA PHE A 70 7.80 14.84 1.99
C PHE A 70 8.38 14.55 3.38
N ILE A 71 9.51 13.85 3.48
CA ILE A 71 10.10 13.47 4.75
C ILE A 71 11.45 14.20 4.87
N PRO A 72 11.64 15.09 5.86
CA PRO A 72 12.84 15.92 5.97
C PRO A 72 14.03 15.15 6.57
N ARG A 73 14.35 13.99 6.00
CA ARG A 73 15.51 13.14 6.31
C ARG A 73 15.74 12.13 5.19
N ALA A 74 16.96 11.58 5.16
CA ALA A 74 17.26 10.44 4.31
C ALA A 74 16.27 9.29 4.57
N SER A 75 15.84 8.63 3.49
CA SER A 75 14.80 7.61 3.52
C SER A 75 15.26 6.37 2.77
N ILE A 76 14.99 5.20 3.35
CA ILE A 76 15.21 3.89 2.75
C ILE A 76 13.85 3.27 2.46
N TYR A 77 13.70 2.73 1.26
CA TYR A 77 12.51 1.99 0.86
C TYR A 77 12.73 0.50 1.01
N ILE A 78 11.72 -0.18 1.54
CA ILE A 78 11.62 -1.64 1.47
C ILE A 78 10.24 -2.03 0.94
N THR A 79 10.17 -3.17 0.28
CA THR A 79 8.93 -3.77 -0.18
C THR A 79 9.11 -5.27 -0.39
N PHE A 80 8.01 -5.96 -0.65
CA PHE A 80 8.00 -7.37 -1.00
C PHE A 80 7.16 -7.55 -2.24
N LEU A 81 7.68 -8.34 -3.18
CA LEU A 81 7.02 -8.65 -4.45
C LEU A 81 6.56 -10.10 -4.45
N ARG A 82 5.58 -10.37 -5.29
CA ARG A 82 5.07 -11.72 -5.56
C ARG A 82 4.97 -11.94 -7.06
N ARG A 83 5.06 -13.21 -7.48
CA ARG A 83 4.75 -13.63 -8.85
C ARG A 83 3.40 -13.02 -9.27
N PRO A 84 3.33 -12.26 -10.39
CA PRO A 84 2.17 -11.45 -10.71
C PRO A 84 0.84 -12.21 -10.75
N ILE A 85 0.85 -13.40 -11.38
CA ILE A 85 -0.35 -14.25 -11.52
C ILE A 85 -0.86 -14.71 -10.15
N GLU A 86 0.03 -15.17 -9.27
CA GLU A 86 -0.36 -15.62 -7.93
C GLU A 86 -0.90 -14.50 -7.05
N ARG A 87 -0.38 -13.29 -7.21
CA ARG A 87 -0.88 -12.10 -6.52
C ARG A 87 -2.30 -11.77 -6.96
N VAL A 88 -2.58 -11.81 -8.27
CA VAL A 88 -3.91 -11.58 -8.84
C VAL A 88 -4.91 -12.64 -8.35
N LEU A 89 -4.53 -13.92 -8.37
CA LEU A 89 -5.37 -15.00 -7.83
C LEU A 89 -5.63 -14.79 -6.33
N SER A 90 -4.60 -14.47 -5.56
CA SER A 90 -4.72 -14.21 -4.13
C SER A 90 -5.62 -13.01 -3.82
N PHE A 91 -5.58 -11.96 -4.64
CA PHE A 91 -6.48 -10.81 -4.56
C PHE A 91 -7.92 -11.25 -4.81
N TYR A 92 -8.18 -11.95 -5.91
CA TYR A 92 -9.53 -12.38 -6.29
C TYR A 92 -10.20 -13.22 -5.21
N TYR A 93 -9.52 -14.26 -4.73
CA TYR A 93 -10.09 -15.13 -3.70
C TYR A 93 -10.28 -14.40 -2.37
N TYR A 94 -9.34 -13.53 -1.99
CA TYR A 94 -9.48 -12.71 -0.78
C TYR A 94 -10.69 -11.78 -0.88
N ALA A 95 -10.79 -11.01 -1.96
CA ALA A 95 -11.89 -10.08 -2.20
C ALA A 95 -13.25 -10.78 -2.22
N ARG A 96 -13.31 -12.02 -2.73
CA ARG A 96 -14.53 -12.83 -2.75
C ARG A 96 -14.87 -13.48 -1.40
N SER A 97 -13.89 -13.68 -0.52
CA SER A 97 -14.08 -14.34 0.79
C SER A 97 -14.14 -13.38 1.98
N THR A 98 -13.89 -12.09 1.77
CA THR A 98 -13.79 -11.10 2.86
C THR A 98 -14.92 -10.09 2.75
N PRO A 99 -15.96 -10.18 3.61
CA PRO A 99 -17.14 -9.31 3.55
C PRO A 99 -16.85 -7.81 3.53
N ASP A 100 -15.82 -7.37 4.26
CA ASP A 100 -15.44 -5.96 4.37
C ASP A 100 -14.61 -5.46 3.17
N HIS A 101 -14.30 -6.32 2.20
CA HIS A 101 -13.56 -5.90 1.00
C HIS A 101 -14.47 -5.10 0.07
N TYR A 102 -13.98 -3.99 -0.49
CA TYR A 102 -14.78 -3.08 -1.33
C TYR A 102 -15.42 -3.74 -2.57
N LEU A 103 -14.80 -4.79 -3.12
CA LEU A 103 -15.37 -5.59 -4.22
C LEU A 103 -16.29 -6.74 -3.78
N TYR A 104 -16.38 -7.06 -2.49
CA TYR A 104 -17.05 -8.28 -2.02
C TYR A 104 -18.51 -8.37 -2.49
N SER A 105 -19.29 -7.31 -2.23
CA SER A 105 -20.70 -7.26 -2.61
C SER A 105 -20.88 -7.51 -4.10
N GLN A 106 -20.05 -6.87 -4.93
CA GLN A 106 -20.11 -7.01 -6.38
C GLN A 106 -19.72 -8.42 -6.84
N LEU A 107 -18.65 -9.00 -6.29
CA LEU A 107 -18.17 -10.33 -6.63
C LEU A 107 -19.17 -11.43 -6.25
N VAL A 108 -19.82 -11.30 -5.09
CA VAL A 108 -20.73 -12.32 -4.56
C VAL A 108 -22.12 -12.19 -5.15
N THR A 109 -22.69 -10.97 -5.19
CA THR A 109 -24.06 -10.74 -5.67
C THR A 109 -24.17 -10.99 -7.17
N GLU A 110 -23.21 -10.50 -7.95
CA GLU A 110 -23.19 -10.69 -9.41
C GLU A 110 -22.46 -11.98 -9.84
N ARG A 111 -21.93 -12.75 -8.87
CA ARG A 111 -21.19 -14.02 -9.10
C ARG A 111 -20.05 -13.87 -10.12
N LEU A 112 -19.31 -12.77 -10.06
CA LEU A 112 -18.25 -12.49 -11.02
C LEU A 112 -17.10 -13.49 -10.91
N ASP A 113 -16.75 -14.12 -12.02
CA ASP A 113 -15.53 -14.89 -12.15
C ASP A 113 -14.30 -13.98 -12.36
N LEU A 114 -13.10 -14.54 -12.23
CA LEU A 114 -11.86 -13.78 -12.40
C LEU A 114 -11.75 -13.15 -13.81
N LYS A 115 -12.19 -13.88 -14.84
CA LYS A 115 -12.12 -13.40 -16.23
C LYS A 115 -12.98 -12.14 -16.41
N THR A 116 -14.21 -12.15 -15.88
CA THR A 116 -15.15 -11.02 -15.94
C THR A 116 -14.66 -9.86 -15.10
N LEU A 117 -14.11 -10.13 -13.90
CA LEU A 117 -13.50 -9.09 -13.07
C LEU A 117 -12.37 -8.36 -13.81
N LEU A 118 -11.47 -9.10 -14.47
CA LEU A 118 -10.38 -8.53 -15.25
C LEU A 118 -10.88 -7.72 -16.45
N ALA A 119 -11.88 -8.24 -17.17
CA ALA A 119 -12.46 -7.57 -18.34
C ALA A 119 -13.22 -6.27 -17.99
N ARG A 120 -13.78 -6.18 -16.78
CA ARG A 120 -14.51 -4.99 -16.31
C ARG A 120 -13.61 -3.92 -15.71
N GLU A 121 -12.33 -4.22 -15.49
CA GLU A 121 -11.33 -3.29 -14.93
C GLU A 121 -11.85 -2.56 -13.68
N LEU A 122 -12.50 -3.28 -12.77
CA LEU A 122 -13.14 -2.68 -11.58
C LEU A 122 -12.13 -2.16 -10.55
N THR A 123 -10.85 -2.48 -10.74
CA THR A 123 -9.76 -1.99 -9.91
C THR A 123 -8.45 -2.05 -10.66
N SER A 124 -7.64 -1.02 -10.47
CA SER A 124 -6.27 -0.94 -10.97
C SER A 124 -5.30 -1.88 -10.27
N GLU A 125 -5.65 -2.41 -9.09
CA GLU A 125 -4.78 -3.34 -8.35
C GLU A 125 -4.45 -4.61 -9.12
N LEU A 126 -5.31 -5.00 -10.08
CA LEU A 126 -5.13 -6.19 -10.90
C LEU A 126 -4.25 -5.95 -12.13
N CYS A 127 -4.19 -4.71 -12.64
CA CYS A 127 -3.42 -4.35 -13.82
C CYS A 127 -2.09 -3.68 -13.43
N ASN A 128 -1.00 -4.44 -13.50
CA ASN A 128 0.35 -3.94 -13.21
C ASN A 128 0.50 -3.23 -11.84
N GLY A 129 -0.32 -3.58 -10.84
CA GLY A 129 -0.35 -2.89 -9.54
C GLY A 129 1.01 -2.79 -8.83
N GLN A 130 1.85 -3.84 -8.90
CA GLN A 130 3.22 -3.79 -8.38
C GLN A 130 4.08 -2.74 -9.09
N THR A 131 4.01 -2.69 -10.42
CA THR A 131 4.73 -1.72 -11.23
C THR A 131 4.25 -0.31 -10.94
N ARG A 132 2.94 -0.06 -10.91
CA ARG A 132 2.35 1.26 -10.61
C ARG A 132 2.82 1.81 -9.27
N GLN A 133 2.77 1.00 -8.20
CA GLN A 133 3.24 1.41 -6.88
C GLN A 133 4.75 1.70 -6.85
N LEU A 134 5.57 0.89 -7.53
CA LEU A 134 7.02 1.07 -7.58
C LEU A 134 7.46 2.25 -8.47
N ALA A 135 6.77 2.48 -9.58
CA ALA A 135 7.05 3.58 -10.49
C ALA A 135 6.74 4.96 -9.88
N GLY A 136 6.00 4.99 -8.75
CA GLY A 136 5.60 6.23 -8.12
C GLY A 136 4.50 6.94 -8.90
N ASP A 137 3.65 6.15 -9.57
CA ASP A 137 2.54 6.61 -10.40
C ASP A 137 1.39 7.16 -9.53
N GLU A 138 1.64 8.26 -8.81
CA GLU A 138 0.63 9.03 -8.08
C GLU A 138 -0.26 9.85 -9.02
N TRP A 139 0.05 9.89 -10.32
CA TRP A 139 -0.71 10.64 -11.33
C TRP A 139 -1.75 9.72 -11.97
N GLU A 140 -3.02 9.95 -11.64
CA GLU A 140 -4.20 9.41 -12.34
C GLU A 140 -4.39 7.89 -12.26
N ASP A 141 -4.57 7.36 -11.05
CA ASP A 141 -5.33 6.12 -10.91
C ASP A 141 -6.80 6.43 -10.57
N PRO A 142 -7.67 6.66 -11.56
CA PRO A 142 -9.09 6.98 -11.33
C PRO A 142 -9.85 5.84 -10.67
N GLN A 143 -9.28 4.63 -10.66
CA GLN A 143 -9.86 3.42 -10.09
C GLN A 143 -9.22 3.03 -8.76
N ARG A 144 -8.31 3.85 -8.22
CA ARG A 144 -7.73 3.60 -6.90
C ARG A 144 -8.83 3.73 -5.86
N VAL A 145 -9.22 2.60 -5.30
CA VAL A 145 -10.18 2.57 -4.20
C VAL A 145 -9.48 3.03 -2.92
N VAL A 146 -10.09 4.03 -2.28
CA VAL A 146 -9.74 4.50 -0.95
C VAL A 146 -10.29 3.46 0.01
N SER A 147 -9.46 2.49 0.39
CA SER A 147 -9.79 1.49 1.41
C SER A 147 -9.59 2.06 2.80
#